data_AF-A0A5B6YZF0-F1
#
_entry.id   AF-A0A5B6YZF0-F1
#
_cell.length_a   1.000
_cell.length_b   1.000
_cell.length_c   1.000
_cell.angle_alpha   90.00
_cell.angle_beta   90.00
_cell.angle_gamma   90.00
#
_symmetry.space_group_name_H-M   'P 1'
#
loop_
_entity.id
_entity.type
_entity.pdbx_description
1 polymer ?
#
loop_
_entity_poly.entity_id
_entity_poly.type
_entity_poly.pdbx_seq_one_letter_code
_entity_poly.pdbx_strand_id
1 'polypeptide(L)'
;NVSFTKRLQLKTWREILLMATKVYIVYYSMYGHVERLAEEIKKGAASVEGVEAKLWQVPETLSDEVLGKLGAPPKSNAPIITPKELAEADGFLFGFPARFGMMPAQFKAFMDATGGLWRAQKLAGKPAGIFYSTGSQGGGQETT
;
A
#
# COMPACT_ATOMS: atom_id res chain seq x y z
N ASN A 1 14.14 -22.03 -40.73
CA ASN A 1 12.97 -21.35 -40.10
C ASN A 1 12.71 -21.67 -38.62
N VAL A 2 13.38 -22.65 -38.00
CA VAL A 2 13.18 -23.00 -36.57
C VAL A 2 13.84 -22.02 -35.59
N SER A 3 14.80 -21.18 -36.04
CA SER A 3 15.56 -20.27 -35.15
C SER A 3 14.90 -18.92 -34.89
N PHE A 4 13.90 -18.54 -35.68
CA PHE A 4 13.18 -17.26 -35.54
C PHE A 4 12.06 -17.38 -34.50
N THR A 5 11.28 -18.45 -34.56
CA THR A 5 10.23 -18.78 -33.59
C THR A 5 10.78 -19.04 -32.18
N LYS A 6 11.89 -19.77 -32.03
CA LYS A 6 12.57 -19.92 -30.72
C LYS A 6 13.04 -18.58 -30.15
N ARG A 7 13.52 -17.66 -30.99
CA ARG A 7 13.97 -16.32 -30.56
C ARG A 7 12.81 -15.43 -30.12
N LEU A 8 11.71 -15.44 -30.87
CA LEU A 8 10.48 -14.72 -30.51
C LEU A 8 9.91 -15.26 -29.20
N GLN A 9 9.86 -16.58 -29.06
CA GLN A 9 9.40 -17.25 -27.85
C GLN A 9 10.29 -16.85 -26.67
N LEU A 10 11.62 -17.02 -26.74
CA LEU A 10 12.55 -16.59 -25.69
C LEU A 10 12.46 -15.10 -25.32
N LYS A 11 12.15 -14.22 -26.29
CA LYS A 11 11.95 -12.79 -26.05
C LYS A 11 10.65 -12.50 -25.29
N THR A 12 9.57 -13.17 -25.65
CA THR A 12 8.26 -13.07 -24.98
C THR A 12 8.30 -13.66 -23.57
N TRP A 13 9.00 -14.78 -23.38
CA TRP A 13 9.24 -15.37 -22.05
C TRP A 13 10.14 -14.48 -21.21
N ARG A 14 11.15 -13.83 -21.78
CA ARG A 14 11.92 -12.79 -21.10
C ARG A 14 11.03 -11.62 -20.71
N GLU A 15 10.19 -11.09 -21.60
CA GLU A 15 9.27 -9.99 -21.29
C GLU A 15 8.27 -10.35 -20.18
N ILE A 16 7.74 -11.57 -20.17
CA ILE A 16 6.88 -12.11 -19.10
C ILE A 16 7.67 -12.31 -17.79
N LEU A 17 8.91 -12.81 -17.86
CA LEU A 17 9.82 -12.91 -16.70
C LEU A 17 10.36 -11.54 -16.24
N LEU A 18 10.26 -10.50 -17.07
CA LEU A 18 10.72 -9.13 -16.79
C LEU A 18 9.61 -8.23 -16.25
N MET A 19 8.35 -8.67 -16.24
CA MET A 19 7.28 -7.93 -15.58
C MET A 19 7.40 -8.08 -14.07
N ALA A 20 8.06 -7.10 -13.43
CA ALA A 20 8.14 -7.05 -11.98
C ALA A 20 6.72 -6.99 -11.38
N THR A 21 6.44 -7.87 -10.43
CA THR A 21 5.21 -7.87 -9.64
C THR A 21 5.20 -6.64 -8.75
N LYS A 22 4.22 -5.76 -8.94
CA LYS A 22 4.11 -4.50 -8.20
C LYS A 22 3.37 -4.70 -6.90
N VAL A 23 4.05 -4.54 -5.78
CA VAL A 23 3.42 -4.56 -4.45
C VAL A 23 3.35 -3.15 -3.90
N TYR A 24 2.13 -2.66 -3.66
CA TYR A 24 1.93 -1.34 -3.06
C TYR A 24 1.73 -1.48 -1.55
N ILE A 25 2.62 -0.85 -0.79
CA ILE A 25 2.50 -0.67 0.65
C ILE A 25 1.86 0.70 0.88
N VAL A 26 0.55 0.70 1.09
CA VAL A 26 -0.26 1.90 1.25
C VAL A 26 -0.56 2.09 2.73
N TYR A 27 -0.11 3.19 3.32
CA TYR A 27 -0.21 3.37 4.76
C TYR A 27 -0.70 4.76 5.17
N TYR A 28 -1.32 4.82 6.35
CA TYR A 28 -1.53 6.04 7.11
C TYR A 28 -0.72 6.00 8.40
N SER A 29 0.04 7.05 8.67
CA SER A 29 0.83 7.19 9.89
C SER A 29 0.72 8.62 10.40
N MET A 30 0.25 8.79 11.64
CA MET A 30 0.24 10.10 12.32
C MET A 30 1.57 10.35 13.03
N TYR A 31 2.06 9.37 13.81
CA TYR A 31 3.24 9.52 14.68
C TYR A 31 4.47 8.71 14.20
N GLY A 32 4.49 8.25 12.95
CA GLY A 32 5.65 7.55 12.37
C GLY A 32 5.74 6.04 12.65
N HIS A 33 5.01 5.48 13.63
CA HIS A 33 5.12 4.05 13.96
C HIS A 33 4.74 3.12 12.80
N VAL A 34 3.62 3.40 12.11
CA VAL A 34 3.16 2.59 10.98
C VAL A 34 4.05 2.77 9.76
N GLU A 35 4.57 3.98 9.56
CA GLU A 35 5.54 4.25 8.51
C GLU A 35 6.80 3.41 8.69
N ARG A 36 7.35 3.33 9.91
CA ARG A 36 8.52 2.49 10.17
C ARG A 36 8.25 1.02 9.88
N LEU A 37 7.07 0.51 10.22
CA LEU A 37 6.64 -0.83 9.82
C LEU A 37 6.56 -0.97 8.30
N ALA A 38 5.98 0.01 7.61
CA ALA A 38 5.86 0.03 6.16
C ALA A 38 7.24 0.03 5.46
N GLU A 39 8.23 0.74 6.00
CA GLU A 39 9.61 0.72 5.51
C GLU A 39 10.26 -0.66 5.62
N GLU A 40 10.11 -1.33 6.76
CA GLU A 40 10.63 -2.71 6.94
C GLU A 40 9.90 -3.71 6.05
N ILE A 41 8.58 -3.58 5.90
CA ILE A 41 7.80 -4.37 4.95
C ILE A 41 8.28 -4.15 3.52
N LYS A 42 8.53 -2.91 3.11
CA LYS A 42 9.07 -2.58 1.77
C LYS A 42 10.43 -3.26 1.57
N LYS A 43 11.34 -3.19 2.54
CA LYS A 43 12.65 -3.86 2.47
C LYS A 43 12.49 -5.37 2.31
N GLY A 44 11.59 -5.98 3.09
CA GLY A 44 11.28 -7.41 2.99
C GLY A 44 10.74 -7.79 1.62
N ALA A 45 9.71 -7.10 1.13
CA ALA A 45 9.11 -7.35 -0.17
C ALA A 45 10.10 -7.14 -1.33
N ALA A 46 10.90 -6.07 -1.29
CA ALA A 46 11.90 -5.77 -2.31
C ALA A 46 13.10 -6.72 -2.33
N SER A 47 13.25 -7.58 -1.31
CA SER A 47 14.30 -8.60 -1.30
C SER A 47 13.96 -9.83 -2.16
N VAL A 48 12.70 -9.96 -2.60
CA VAL A 48 12.23 -11.04 -3.46
C VAL A 48 12.50 -10.69 -4.93
N GLU A 49 13.16 -11.59 -5.65
CA GLU A 49 13.44 -11.41 -7.08
C GLU A 49 12.13 -11.21 -7.87
N GLY A 50 12.12 -10.20 -8.75
CA GLY A 50 10.96 -9.88 -9.57
C GLY A 50 9.84 -9.11 -8.83
N VAL A 51 10.05 -8.63 -7.60
CA VAL A 51 9.08 -7.79 -6.87
C VAL A 51 9.52 -6.32 -6.85
N GLU A 52 8.63 -5.43 -7.32
CA GLU A 52 8.77 -3.98 -7.17
C GLU A 52 7.88 -3.48 -6.03
N ALA A 53 8.47 -3.15 -4.88
CA ALA A 53 7.74 -2.66 -3.71
C ALA A 53 7.73 -1.12 -3.65
N LYS A 54 6.53 -0.51 -3.59
CA LYS A 54 6.35 0.95 -3.49
C LYS A 54 5.64 1.37 -2.21
N LEU A 55 6.14 2.44 -1.59
CA LEU A 55 5.50 3.07 -0.44
C LEU A 55 4.60 4.21 -0.89
N TRP A 56 3.44 4.28 -0.26
CA TRP A 56 2.39 5.24 -0.57
C TRP A 56 1.74 5.75 0.71
N GLN A 57 1.71 7.07 0.88
CA GLN A 57 1.00 7.72 1.97
C GLN A 57 -0.46 7.94 1.59
N VAL A 58 -1.37 7.55 2.48
CA VAL A 58 -2.78 7.97 2.40
C VAL A 58 -2.88 9.47 2.71
N PRO A 59 -3.69 10.24 1.95
CA PRO A 59 -3.89 11.67 2.20
C PRO A 59 -4.33 11.96 3.65
N GLU A 60 -3.74 13.00 4.23
CA GLU A 60 -4.19 13.53 5.52
C GLU A 60 -5.49 14.34 5.35
N THR A 61 -6.41 14.24 6.32
CA THR A 61 -7.69 14.96 6.27
C THR A 61 -7.81 16.03 7.34
N LEU A 62 -6.89 16.05 8.32
CA LEU A 62 -6.82 17.10 9.32
C LEU A 62 -6.07 18.31 8.78
N SER A 63 -6.43 19.50 9.24
CA SER A 63 -5.68 20.72 8.93
C SER A 63 -4.36 20.77 9.70
N ASP A 64 -3.39 21.53 9.17
CA ASP A 64 -2.09 21.74 9.81
C ASP A 64 -2.22 22.31 11.23
N GLU A 65 -3.22 23.15 11.49
CA GLU A 65 -3.51 23.67 12.83
C GLU A 65 -3.86 22.55 13.81
N VAL A 66 -4.73 21.62 13.40
CA VAL A 66 -5.14 20.48 14.24
C VAL A 66 -3.95 19.53 14.43
N LEU A 67 -3.19 19.25 13.38
CA LEU A 67 -1.98 18.43 13.45
C LEU A 67 -0.96 19.02 14.43
N GLY A 68 -0.76 20.34 14.39
CA GLY A 68 0.09 21.07 15.32
C GLY A 68 -0.35 20.91 16.76
N LYS A 69 -1.65 21.04 17.05
CA LYS A 69 -2.22 20.82 18.40
C LYS A 69 -2.07 19.38 18.88
N LEU A 70 -2.08 18.40 17.96
CA LEU A 70 -1.92 16.98 18.27
C LEU A 70 -0.44 16.56 18.41
N GLY A 71 0.51 17.46 18.19
CA GLY A 71 1.93 17.17 18.20
C GLY A 71 2.35 16.19 17.09
N ALA A 72 1.66 16.20 15.95
CA ALA A 72 2.00 15.32 14.84
C ALA A 72 3.34 15.78 14.22
N PRO A 73 4.32 14.87 14.03
CA PRO A 73 5.55 15.20 13.33
C PRO A 73 5.28 15.52 11.83
N PRO A 74 6.22 16.20 11.16
CA PRO A 74 6.17 16.35 9.71
C PRO A 74 6.07 14.99 9.01
N LYS A 75 5.30 14.92 7.91
CA LYS A 75 5.20 13.72 7.07
C LYS A 75 6.52 13.47 6.34
N SER A 76 6.78 12.22 5.98
CA SER A 76 7.94 11.87 5.16
C SER A 76 7.75 12.23 3.70
N ASN A 77 8.79 11.96 2.91
CA ASN A 77 8.84 12.22 1.47
C ASN A 77 8.15 11.14 0.63
N ALA A 78 7.55 10.11 1.23
CA ALA A 78 6.83 9.10 0.46
C ALA A 78 5.65 9.74 -0.32
N PRO A 79 5.39 9.34 -1.56
CA PRO A 79 4.36 9.98 -2.37
C PRO A 79 2.96 9.74 -1.79
N ILE A 80 2.09 10.73 -1.93
CA ILE A 80 0.67 10.61 -1.57
C ILE A 80 -0.06 9.86 -2.70
N ILE A 81 -0.83 8.84 -2.34
CA ILE A 81 -1.60 8.03 -3.29
C ILE A 81 -2.99 8.61 -3.54
N THR A 82 -3.51 8.46 -4.75
CA THR A 82 -4.93 8.66 -5.05
C THR A 82 -5.59 7.30 -5.30
N PRO A 83 -6.93 7.20 -5.29
CA PRO A 83 -7.59 5.93 -5.55
C PRO A 83 -7.16 5.30 -6.88
N LYS A 84 -6.87 6.09 -7.92
CA LYS A 84 -6.60 5.58 -9.28
C LYS A 84 -5.33 4.74 -9.36
N GLU A 85 -4.28 5.11 -8.62
CA GLU A 85 -3.00 4.39 -8.64
C GLU A 85 -3.13 2.97 -8.09
N LEU A 86 -4.16 2.65 -7.28
CA LEU A 86 -4.39 1.29 -6.80
C LEU A 86 -4.56 0.29 -7.95
N ALA A 87 -5.06 0.71 -9.11
CA ALA A 87 -5.23 -0.19 -10.25
C ALA A 87 -3.90 -0.74 -10.80
N GLU A 88 -2.80 -0.04 -10.56
CA GLU A 88 -1.46 -0.35 -11.08
C GLU A 88 -0.71 -1.43 -10.30
N ALA A 89 -1.10 -1.68 -9.05
CA ALA A 89 -0.45 -2.67 -8.19
C ALA A 89 -0.99 -4.07 -8.50
N ASP A 90 -0.14 -5.09 -8.39
CA ASP A 90 -0.57 -6.49 -8.48
C ASP A 90 -1.03 -7.03 -7.12
N GLY A 91 -0.55 -6.44 -6.03
CA GLY A 91 -1.00 -6.75 -4.66
C GLY A 91 -0.77 -5.60 -3.69
N PHE A 92 -1.40 -5.69 -2.52
CA PHE A 92 -1.43 -4.62 -1.53
C PHE A 92 -1.02 -5.08 -0.14
N LEU A 93 -0.38 -4.16 0.60
CA LEU A 93 -0.30 -4.18 2.05
C LEU A 93 -0.82 -2.85 2.57
N PHE A 94 -1.91 -2.91 3.34
CA PHE A 94 -2.58 -1.74 3.90
C PHE A 94 -2.21 -1.55 5.37
N GLY A 95 -1.64 -0.38 5.69
CA GLY A 95 -1.10 -0.09 7.02
C GLY A 95 -1.78 1.09 7.71
N PHE A 96 -2.23 0.92 8.95
CA PHE A 96 -2.77 2.06 9.72
C PHE A 96 -2.76 1.82 11.23
N PRO A 97 -2.71 2.87 12.07
CA PRO A 97 -2.87 2.72 13.51
C PRO A 97 -4.32 2.36 13.83
N ALA A 98 -4.54 1.62 14.92
CA ALA A 98 -5.90 1.37 15.39
C ALA A 98 -6.51 2.64 15.98
N ARG A 99 -7.76 2.92 15.62
CA ARG A 99 -8.63 3.92 16.25
C ARG A 99 -9.90 3.21 16.71
N PHE A 100 -9.98 2.92 18.01
CA PHE A 100 -11.08 2.15 18.60
C PHE A 100 -11.30 0.78 17.93
N GLY A 101 -10.22 0.06 17.64
CA GLY A 101 -10.29 -1.24 16.95
C GLY A 101 -10.58 -1.16 15.45
N MET A 102 -10.66 0.04 14.89
CA MET A 102 -10.97 0.28 13.48
C MET A 102 -9.83 1.03 12.77
N MET A 103 -9.94 1.16 11.44
CA MET A 103 -9.08 2.06 10.68
C MET A 103 -9.37 3.54 11.01
N PRO A 104 -8.40 4.45 10.89
CA PRO A 104 -8.61 5.89 11.06
C PRO A 104 -9.54 6.46 9.97
N ALA A 105 -10.19 7.58 10.26
CA ALA A 105 -11.08 8.27 9.33
C ALA A 105 -10.37 8.63 8.00
N GLN A 106 -9.08 8.97 8.05
CA GLN A 106 -8.24 9.24 6.88
C GLN A 106 -8.19 8.06 5.93
N PHE A 107 -7.90 6.88 6.48
CA PHE A 107 -7.82 5.64 5.71
C PHE A 107 -9.19 5.24 5.18
N LYS A 108 -10.24 5.40 6.00
CA LYS A 108 -11.62 5.14 5.59
C LYS A 108 -12.06 6.04 4.44
N ALA A 109 -11.77 7.34 4.50
CA ALA A 109 -12.09 8.30 3.46
C ALA A 109 -11.40 7.96 2.13
N PHE A 110 -10.14 7.54 2.18
CA PHE A 110 -9.42 7.04 1.00
C PHE A 110 -10.10 5.81 0.39
N MET A 111 -10.47 4.82 1.22
CA MET A 111 -11.17 3.62 0.76
C MET A 111 -12.56 3.94 0.18
N ASP A 112 -13.30 4.87 0.79
CA ASP A 112 -14.62 5.31 0.29
C ASP A 112 -14.53 6.00 -1.08
N ALA A 113 -13.40 6.64 -1.39
CA ALA A 113 -13.14 7.24 -2.70
C ALA A 113 -12.85 6.21 -3.80
N THR A 114 -12.79 4.90 -3.49
CA THR A 114 -12.51 3.83 -4.48
C THR A 114 -13.75 3.34 -5.25
N GLY A 115 -14.93 3.96 -5.07
CA GLY A 115 -16.18 3.53 -5.70
C GLY A 115 -16.13 3.36 -7.22
N GLY A 116 -15.36 4.21 -7.92
CA GLY A 116 -15.14 4.07 -9.37
C GLY A 116 -14.36 2.80 -9.75
N LEU A 117 -13.34 2.44 -8.97
CA LEU A 117 -12.57 1.22 -9.17
C LEU A 117 -13.38 -0.03 -8.84
N TRP A 118 -14.18 0.04 -7.77
CA TRP A 118 -15.10 -1.04 -7.38
C TRP A 118 -16.11 -1.33 -8.49
N ARG A 119 -16.77 -0.30 -9.03
CA ARG A 119 -17.72 -0.44 -10.15
C ARG A 119 -17.07 -1.11 -11.36
N ALA A 120 -15.82 -0.77 -11.65
CA ALA A 120 -15.07 -1.31 -12.78
C ALA A 120 -14.31 -2.62 -12.46
N GLN A 121 -14.50 -3.20 -11.26
CA GLN A 121 -13.83 -4.41 -10.77
C GLN A 121 -12.29 -4.36 -10.87
N LYS A 122 -11.70 -3.16 -10.81
CA LYS A 122 -10.25 -2.97 -11.06
C LYS A 122 -9.35 -3.52 -9.97
N LEU A 123 -9.90 -3.77 -8.79
CA LEU A 123 -9.17 -4.35 -7.66
C LEU A 123 -9.50 -5.84 -7.44
N ALA A 124 -10.42 -6.40 -8.23
CA ALA A 124 -10.83 -7.79 -8.06
C ALA A 124 -9.67 -8.75 -8.34
N GLY A 125 -9.50 -9.76 -7.48
CA GLY A 125 -8.47 -10.80 -7.61
C GLY A 125 -7.05 -10.39 -7.19
N LYS A 126 -6.82 -9.11 -6.85
CA LYS A 126 -5.51 -8.66 -6.34
C LYS A 126 -5.37 -9.03 -4.85
N PRO A 127 -4.35 -9.79 -4.44
CA PRO A 127 -4.14 -10.14 -3.04
C PRO A 127 -3.90 -8.88 -2.19
N ALA A 128 -4.41 -8.89 -0.96
CA ALA A 128 -4.21 -7.81 0.00
C ALA A 128 -3.95 -8.36 1.41
N GLY A 129 -3.02 -7.74 2.11
CA GLY A 129 -2.81 -7.93 3.55
C GLY A 129 -2.98 -6.62 4.32
N ILE A 130 -3.11 -6.73 5.64
CA ILE A 130 -3.26 -5.58 6.55
C ILE A 130 -2.20 -5.68 7.64
N PHE A 131 -1.64 -4.54 8.03
CA PHE A 131 -0.78 -4.40 9.20
C PHE A 131 -1.19 -3.17 10.01
N TYR A 132 -0.95 -3.19 11.32
CA TYR A 132 -1.41 -2.14 12.20
C TYR A 132 -0.46 -1.89 13.36
N SER A 133 -0.68 -0.78 14.05
CA SER A 133 0.01 -0.41 15.29
C SER A 133 -1.00 0.06 16.33
N THR A 134 -0.80 -0.35 17.57
CA THR A 134 -1.68 -0.08 18.73
C THR A 134 -0.84 0.40 19.91
N GLY A 135 -1.42 1.23 20.79
CA GLY A 135 -0.73 1.72 21.99
C GLY A 135 -0.61 0.72 23.14
N SER A 136 -1.36 -0.38 23.13
CA SER A 136 -1.36 -1.40 24.18
C SER A 136 -1.58 -2.80 23.62
N GLN A 137 -1.16 -3.83 24.36
CA GLN A 137 -1.52 -5.23 24.09
C GLN A 137 -3.04 -5.40 24.29
N GLY A 138 -3.76 -5.95 23.31
CA GLY A 138 -5.22 -6.04 23.32
C GLY A 138 -5.95 -4.74 22.92
N GLY A 139 -5.23 -3.70 22.47
CA GLY A 139 -5.77 -2.40 22.04
C GLY A 139 -6.48 -2.40 20.68
N GLY A 140 -7.10 -3.51 20.28
CA GLY A 140 -7.80 -3.64 19.00
C GLY A 140 -6.90 -4.04 17.83
N GLN A 141 -5.92 -4.92 18.08
CA GLN A 141 -5.15 -5.61 17.05
C GLN A 141 -6.05 -6.56 16.22
N GLU A 142 -6.96 -7.22 16.91
CA GLU A 142 -7.90 -8.18 16.35
C GLU A 142 -9.31 -7.71 16.74
N THR A 143 -10.24 -7.81 15.80
CA THR A 143 -11.66 -7.59 16.09
C THR A 143 -12.18 -8.78 16.90
N THR A 144 -12.81 -8.52 18.04
CA THR A 144 -13.62 -9.51 18.77
C THR A 144 -15.03 -9.53 18.23
#